data_AF-A0A2D9JQ79-F1
#
_entry.id   AF-A0A2D9JQ79-F1
#
_cell.length_a   1.000
_cell.length_b   1.000
_cell.length_c   1.000
_cell.angle_alpha   90.00
_cell.angle_beta   90.00
_cell.angle_gamma   90.00
#
_symmetry.space_group_name_H-M   'P 1'
#
loop_
_entity.id
_entity.type
_entity.pdbx_description
1 polymer ?
#
loop_
_entity_poly.entity_id
_entity_poly.type
_entity_poly.pdbx_seq_one_letter_code
_entity_poly.pdbx_strand_id
1 'polypeptide(L)'
;MTVWPDTRRCGSQPYQRRCSALRTREVIWTGRRFQDIRHNRARTPPDRRRGVYQRWQRVVVEAGLVLPGEDPGLVVSGDDFLLERHPVNVDALPVVVSVPHYGIGSPRKFAVEEFATRLGHHLAYGYADDYAAELYGHLHDIGATVIATQLSRLFVDVNRPRDDFSVEDGVVYSKTGAVRTHSRRDTPIFAEPPDHAEAEFRLRQFYDPYYSALNRCLQARADTFGHVVLLDAHTANARRMGNHQVILGTSRGRTASPELVDVIGATFIQHGFDVQLNVPGYGGANIVRSFGAHQRDRTEAVQIEINAGLLQTLDHDAFIKTQIDGIRPAPDMATLTRLRACMEELVVACDGYARSIANRSG
;
A
#
# COMPACT_ATOMS: atom_id res chain seq x y z
N MET A 1 -47.84 6.63 -33.05
CA MET A 1 -48.47 7.77 -33.74
C MET A 1 -48.95 8.69 -32.63
N THR A 2 -48.41 9.89 -32.40
CA THR A 2 -48.17 11.00 -33.33
C THR A 2 -47.13 11.94 -32.68
N VAL A 3 -45.93 12.08 -33.25
CA VAL A 3 -45.37 13.25 -33.98
C VAL A 3 -45.31 14.57 -33.18
N TRP A 4 -44.07 15.07 -33.06
CA TRP A 4 -43.63 16.38 -32.57
C TRP A 4 -44.18 17.58 -33.38
N PRO A 5 -43.97 18.81 -32.90
CA PRO A 5 -43.23 19.72 -33.75
C PRO A 5 -42.06 20.45 -33.05
N ASP A 6 -40.97 20.52 -33.81
CA ASP A 6 -39.79 21.38 -33.67
C ASP A 6 -40.08 22.74 -34.32
N THR A 7 -39.72 23.86 -33.67
CA THR A 7 -39.19 25.03 -34.38
C THR A 7 -38.29 25.89 -33.48
N ARG A 8 -37.03 26.00 -33.92
CA ARG A 8 -35.96 26.97 -33.60
C ARG A 8 -36.49 28.43 -33.61
N ARG A 9 -35.92 29.48 -32.98
CA ARG A 9 -34.56 30.05 -33.09
C ARG A 9 -34.44 31.37 -32.25
N CYS A 10 -33.20 31.71 -31.86
CA CYS A 10 -32.63 33.05 -31.56
C CYS A 10 -33.01 33.88 -30.31
N GLY A 11 -31.98 34.27 -29.54
CA GLY A 11 -31.86 35.64 -29.02
C GLY A 11 -31.41 35.82 -27.56
N SER A 12 -30.16 36.29 -27.38
CA SER A 12 -29.66 37.25 -26.36
C SER A 12 -29.78 36.96 -24.84
N GLN A 13 -28.60 36.95 -24.20
CA GLN A 13 -28.26 37.05 -22.76
C GLN A 13 -28.92 38.24 -21.99
N PRO A 14 -28.69 38.45 -20.67
CA PRO A 14 -28.62 37.52 -19.53
C PRO A 14 -29.42 38.05 -18.30
N TYR A 15 -30.06 37.21 -17.48
CA TYR A 15 -30.28 37.56 -16.05
C TYR A 15 -30.61 36.35 -15.16
N GLN A 16 -29.80 36.22 -14.11
CA GLN A 16 -29.97 35.59 -12.80
C GLN A 16 -31.21 34.70 -12.54
N ARG A 17 -30.95 33.46 -12.08
CA ARG A 17 -31.55 32.89 -10.86
C ARG A 17 -30.77 31.69 -10.32
N ARG A 18 -30.40 31.85 -9.04
CA ARG A 18 -30.08 30.90 -7.97
C ARG A 18 -30.23 29.39 -8.26
N CYS A 19 -29.13 28.66 -8.05
CA CYS A 19 -29.17 27.31 -7.48
C CYS A 19 -28.15 27.21 -6.34
N SER A 20 -28.67 26.84 -5.18
CA SER A 20 -27.98 26.51 -3.94
C SER A 20 -27.27 25.16 -4.02
N ALA A 21 -26.00 25.09 -3.62
CA ALA A 21 -25.38 23.85 -3.14
C ALA A 21 -24.14 24.16 -2.30
N LEU A 22 -24.30 23.94 -0.99
CA LEU A 22 -23.34 23.39 -0.01
C LEU A 22 -21.84 23.73 -0.20
N ARG A 23 -21.39 24.66 0.66
CA ARG A 23 -19.97 24.96 0.91
C ARG A 23 -19.30 23.77 1.60
N THR A 24 -18.33 23.14 0.96
CA THR A 24 -17.29 22.38 1.65
C THR A 24 -16.36 23.36 2.36
N ARG A 25 -16.27 23.25 3.70
CA ARG A 25 -15.30 23.99 4.50
C ARG A 25 -13.91 23.41 4.24
N GLU A 26 -13.06 24.14 3.53
CA GLU A 26 -11.61 23.96 3.59
C GLU A 26 -11.14 24.39 4.97
N VAL A 27 -10.51 23.48 5.71
CA VAL A 27 -9.75 23.83 6.92
C VAL A 27 -8.34 24.17 6.44
N ILE A 28 -8.09 25.46 6.25
CA ILE A 28 -6.78 26.02 5.96
C ILE A 28 -6.06 26.18 7.31
N TRP A 29 -4.98 25.42 7.54
CA TRP A 29 -4.12 25.61 8.71
C TRP A 29 -3.06 26.68 8.37
N THR A 30 -3.28 27.91 8.81
CA THR A 30 -2.35 29.02 8.57
C THR A 30 -1.30 29.15 9.68
N GLY A 31 -0.03 28.93 9.33
CA GLY A 31 1.05 29.88 9.59
C GLY A 31 1.91 29.74 10.85
N ARG A 32 3.22 29.51 10.65
CA ARG A 32 4.27 30.48 11.03
C ARG A 32 5.60 30.21 10.31
N ARG A 33 6.22 31.29 9.81
CA ARG A 33 7.52 31.34 9.13
C ARG A 33 8.66 31.00 10.10
N PHE A 34 9.63 30.21 9.67
CA PHE A 34 11.01 30.26 10.18
C PHE A 34 11.99 30.17 8.99
N GLN A 35 12.83 31.20 8.88
CA GLN A 35 13.94 31.29 7.95
C GLN A 35 15.22 30.73 8.59
N ASP A 36 16.13 30.29 7.72
CA ASP A 36 17.57 30.05 7.90
C ASP A 36 18.05 28.86 8.74
N ILE A 37 18.36 27.74 8.05
CA ILE A 37 19.58 26.96 8.32
C ILE A 37 20.17 26.48 6.97
N ARG A 38 21.36 27.00 6.61
CA ARG A 38 22.18 26.50 5.49
C ARG A 38 23.15 25.42 5.98
N HIS A 39 23.25 24.36 5.18
CA HIS A 39 24.42 23.51 4.89
C HIS A 39 25.33 22.99 6.02
N ASN A 40 25.33 21.66 6.20
CA ASN A 40 26.59 20.90 6.24
C ASN A 40 26.37 19.42 5.82
N ARG A 41 26.57 19.09 4.54
CA ARG A 41 26.62 17.68 4.07
C ARG A 41 28.08 17.21 4.07
N ALA A 42 28.51 16.57 5.15
CA ALA A 42 29.75 15.80 5.15
C ALA A 42 29.53 14.49 4.35
N ARG A 43 30.26 14.33 3.25
CA ARG A 43 30.26 13.10 2.43
C ARG A 43 30.98 11.98 3.19
N THR A 44 30.27 10.92 3.56
CA THR A 44 30.89 9.71 4.12
C THR A 44 31.51 8.84 3.00
N PRO A 45 32.77 8.37 3.15
CA PRO A 45 33.46 7.57 2.14
C PRO A 45 32.76 6.25 1.79
N PRO A 46 32.91 5.75 0.55
CA PRO A 46 32.17 4.60 0.02
C PRO A 46 32.48 3.25 0.71
N ASP A 47 33.63 3.11 1.38
CA ASP A 47 34.09 1.82 1.92
C ASP A 47 33.32 1.36 3.17
N ARG A 48 32.82 2.30 3.99
CA ARG A 48 31.97 1.97 5.15
C ARG A 48 30.54 1.54 4.78
N ARG A 49 30.12 1.71 3.51
CA ARG A 49 28.75 1.38 3.07
C ARG A 49 28.52 -0.12 2.87
N ARG A 50 29.57 -0.87 2.51
CA ARG A 50 29.48 -2.32 2.28
C ARG A 50 29.20 -3.11 3.57
N GLY A 51 29.86 -2.75 4.68
CA GLY A 51 29.66 -3.43 5.97
C GLY A 51 28.28 -3.17 6.60
N VAL A 52 27.67 -2.01 6.33
CA VAL A 52 26.32 -1.68 6.80
C VAL A 52 25.26 -2.39 5.94
N TYR A 53 25.45 -2.45 4.63
CA TYR A 53 24.56 -3.16 3.70
C TYR A 53 24.49 -4.66 4.00
N GLN A 54 25.63 -5.33 4.24
CA GLN A 54 25.67 -6.76 4.58
C GLN A 54 25.02 -7.06 5.95
N ARG A 55 25.19 -6.16 6.94
CA ARG A 55 24.53 -6.28 8.24
C ARG A 55 23.01 -6.08 8.12
N TRP A 56 22.57 -5.22 7.20
CA TRP A 56 21.15 -4.98 6.89
C TRP A 56 20.49 -6.16 6.15
N GLN A 57 21.18 -6.77 5.19
CA GLN A 57 20.68 -7.98 4.51
C GLN A 57 20.41 -9.10 5.51
N ARG A 58 21.29 -9.24 6.51
CA ARG A 58 21.14 -10.20 7.59
C ARG A 58 19.89 -9.93 8.44
N VAL A 59 19.58 -8.67 8.79
CA VAL A 59 18.39 -8.32 9.60
C VAL A 59 17.07 -8.63 8.87
N VAL A 60 16.99 -8.37 7.55
CA VAL A 60 15.79 -8.67 6.77
C VAL A 60 15.59 -10.19 6.60
N VAL A 61 16.68 -10.93 6.40
CA VAL A 61 16.66 -12.40 6.32
C VAL A 61 16.38 -13.04 7.70
N GLU A 62 16.91 -12.48 8.79
CA GLU A 62 16.65 -12.93 10.17
C GLU A 62 15.18 -12.68 10.58
N ALA A 63 14.54 -11.64 10.05
CA ALA A 63 13.09 -11.43 10.16
C ALA A 63 12.26 -12.38 9.28
N GLY A 64 12.90 -13.33 8.58
CA GLY A 64 12.27 -14.32 7.72
C GLY A 64 11.65 -13.72 6.45
N LEU A 65 12.12 -12.57 6.00
CA LEU A 65 11.72 -11.91 4.75
C LEU A 65 12.81 -12.11 3.69
N VAL A 66 12.41 -12.54 2.49
CA VAL A 66 13.32 -12.58 1.34
C VAL A 66 13.46 -11.16 0.81
N LEU A 67 14.69 -10.68 0.75
CA LEU A 67 14.98 -9.37 0.18
C LEU A 67 14.67 -9.36 -1.32
N PRO A 68 13.93 -8.35 -1.83
CA PRO A 68 13.83 -8.11 -3.25
C PRO A 68 15.21 -7.79 -3.82
N GLY A 69 15.76 -8.63 -4.69
CA GLY A 69 16.99 -8.29 -5.41
C GLY A 69 17.97 -9.39 -5.81
N GLU A 70 17.80 -10.66 -5.42
CA GLU A 70 18.81 -11.68 -5.77
C GLU A 70 18.42 -12.63 -6.91
N ASP A 71 17.13 -12.73 -7.28
CA ASP A 71 16.73 -13.54 -8.44
C ASP A 71 15.46 -12.99 -9.14
N PRO A 72 15.54 -12.41 -10.35
CA PRO A 72 14.37 -12.09 -11.17
C PRO A 72 13.55 -13.32 -11.58
N GLY A 73 14.01 -14.52 -11.25
CA GLY A 73 13.32 -15.80 -11.37
C GLY A 73 12.75 -16.36 -10.07
N LEU A 74 12.60 -15.57 -8.99
CA LEU A 74 11.93 -16.04 -7.77
C LEU A 74 10.50 -16.50 -8.10
N VAL A 75 10.31 -17.80 -8.10
CA VAL A 75 9.00 -18.44 -8.22
C VAL A 75 8.46 -18.62 -6.82
N VAL A 76 7.32 -17.99 -6.55
CA VAL A 76 6.58 -18.16 -5.29
C VAL A 76 5.52 -19.23 -5.49
N SER A 77 5.72 -20.37 -4.83
CA SER A 77 4.77 -21.48 -4.86
C SER A 77 3.67 -21.29 -3.79
N GLY A 78 2.60 -22.09 -3.87
CA GLY A 78 1.35 -21.89 -3.13
C GLY A 78 1.47 -21.71 -1.61
N ASP A 79 2.51 -22.25 -0.97
CA ASP A 79 2.72 -22.08 0.48
C ASP A 79 3.75 -20.99 0.80
N ASP A 80 4.67 -20.66 -0.12
CA ASP A 80 5.76 -19.71 0.10
C ASP A 80 5.37 -18.25 -0.20
N PHE A 81 4.31 -18.05 -0.99
CA PHE A 81 3.89 -16.70 -1.38
C PHE A 81 3.36 -15.89 -0.19
N LEU A 82 2.67 -16.54 0.74
CA LEU A 82 2.00 -15.92 1.88
C LEU A 82 2.91 -15.97 3.10
N LEU A 83 3.21 -14.80 3.65
CA LEU A 83 3.88 -14.70 4.94
C LEU A 83 2.87 -14.31 6.00
N GLU A 84 2.67 -15.21 6.96
CA GLU A 84 1.85 -15.00 8.14
C GLU A 84 2.77 -15.05 9.38
N ARG A 85 3.14 -13.87 9.89
CA ARG A 85 4.01 -13.73 11.06
C ARG A 85 3.19 -13.33 12.27
N HIS A 86 3.18 -14.20 13.27
CA HIS A 86 2.57 -13.96 14.57
C HIS A 86 3.63 -13.50 15.57
N PRO A 87 3.23 -12.77 16.63
CA PRO A 87 4.10 -12.47 17.75
C PRO A 87 4.67 -13.74 18.38
N VAL A 88 5.99 -13.74 18.63
CA VAL A 88 6.69 -14.83 19.30
C VAL A 88 7.42 -14.26 20.51
N ASN A 89 7.22 -14.84 21.69
CA ASN A 89 7.83 -14.39 22.96
C ASN A 89 7.51 -12.95 23.39
N VAL A 90 6.46 -12.36 22.82
CA VAL A 90 5.90 -11.06 23.23
C VAL A 90 4.39 -11.15 23.29
N ASP A 91 3.77 -10.26 24.07
CA ASP A 91 2.33 -10.22 24.19
C ASP A 91 1.67 -9.84 22.86
N ALA A 92 0.62 -10.59 22.53
CA ALA A 92 -0.18 -10.36 21.37
C ALA A 92 -0.99 -9.05 21.53
N LEU A 93 -1.01 -8.20 20.49
CA LEU A 93 -1.80 -6.97 20.43
C LEU A 93 -2.98 -7.13 19.45
N PRO A 94 -4.07 -6.34 19.57
CA PRO A 94 -5.23 -6.32 18.67
C PRO A 94 -4.92 -5.54 17.38
N VAL A 95 -3.76 -5.79 16.78
CA VAL A 95 -3.31 -5.10 15.56
C VAL A 95 -2.89 -6.14 14.54
N VAL A 96 -3.47 -6.04 13.34
CA VAL A 96 -3.08 -6.81 12.16
C VAL A 96 -2.56 -5.84 11.11
N VAL A 97 -1.39 -6.14 10.55
CA VAL A 97 -0.74 -5.34 9.50
C VAL A 97 -0.74 -6.14 8.20
N SER A 98 -1.39 -5.61 7.18
CA SER A 98 -1.40 -6.13 5.81
C SER A 98 -0.31 -5.40 5.00
N VAL A 99 0.63 -6.14 4.42
CA VAL A 99 1.69 -5.60 3.53
C VAL A 99 1.57 -6.25 2.15
N PRO A 100 0.63 -5.81 1.31
CA PRO A 100 0.20 -6.56 0.13
C PRO A 100 1.13 -6.43 -1.07
N HIS A 101 2.04 -5.44 -1.10
CA HIS A 101 2.73 -5.02 -2.33
C HIS A 101 4.26 -4.99 -2.24
N TYR A 102 4.88 -5.54 -1.20
CA TYR A 102 6.36 -5.54 -1.11
C TYR A 102 7.02 -6.59 -2.02
N GLY A 103 6.26 -7.62 -2.42
CA GLY A 103 6.76 -8.77 -3.18
C GLY A 103 7.17 -8.45 -4.62
N ILE A 104 8.18 -9.15 -5.11
CA ILE A 104 8.65 -9.11 -6.51
C ILE A 104 8.57 -10.49 -7.20
N GLY A 105 8.14 -11.53 -6.47
CA GLY A 105 8.08 -12.90 -6.96
C GLY A 105 7.01 -13.09 -8.02
N SER A 106 7.12 -14.21 -8.73
CA SER A 106 6.25 -14.60 -9.85
C SER A 106 5.58 -15.95 -9.58
N PRO A 107 4.38 -16.21 -10.13
CA PRO A 107 3.66 -17.47 -9.90
C PRO A 107 4.35 -18.69 -10.55
N ARG A 108 5.21 -18.45 -11.54
CA ARG A 108 6.04 -19.44 -12.22
C ARG A 108 7.23 -18.74 -12.86
N LYS A 109 8.19 -19.52 -13.34
CA LYS A 109 9.26 -18.98 -14.19
C LYS A 109 8.67 -18.56 -15.54
N PHE A 110 8.82 -17.29 -15.90
CA PHE A 110 8.47 -16.76 -17.22
C PHE A 110 9.72 -16.66 -18.10
N ALA A 111 9.59 -17.02 -19.37
CA ALA A 111 10.55 -16.68 -20.40
C ALA A 111 10.44 -15.20 -20.76
N VAL A 112 11.52 -14.59 -21.27
CA VAL A 112 11.52 -13.17 -21.64
C VAL A 112 10.53 -12.90 -22.78
N GLU A 113 10.35 -13.87 -23.66
CA GLU A 113 9.45 -13.85 -24.81
C GLU A 113 7.97 -13.86 -24.43
N GLU A 114 7.62 -14.31 -23.22
CA GLU A 114 6.25 -14.25 -22.70
C GLU A 114 5.81 -12.82 -22.34
N PHE A 115 6.76 -11.87 -22.27
CA PHE A 115 6.48 -10.47 -22.04
C PHE A 115 6.43 -9.68 -23.35
N ALA A 116 5.54 -8.68 -23.41
CA ALA A 116 5.39 -7.81 -24.58
C ALA A 116 6.63 -6.92 -24.83
N THR A 117 7.50 -6.77 -23.83
CA THR A 117 8.76 -6.02 -23.94
C THR A 117 9.89 -6.77 -23.27
N ARG A 118 11.14 -6.58 -23.74
CA ARG A 118 12.34 -7.20 -23.12
C ARG A 118 12.55 -6.78 -21.66
N LEU A 119 12.05 -5.62 -21.27
CA LEU A 119 12.05 -5.14 -19.87
C LEU A 119 10.94 -5.75 -19.03
N GLY A 120 10.06 -6.58 -19.61
CA GLY A 120 8.90 -7.16 -18.98
C GLY A 120 9.19 -7.91 -17.69
N HIS A 121 10.28 -8.67 -17.67
CA HIS A 121 10.72 -9.41 -16.49
C HIS A 121 11.14 -8.51 -15.32
N HIS A 122 11.61 -7.28 -15.59
CA HIS A 122 11.93 -6.30 -14.55
C HIS A 122 10.69 -5.52 -14.07
N LEU A 123 9.55 -5.63 -14.74
CA LEU A 123 8.36 -4.85 -14.37
C LEU A 123 7.91 -5.12 -12.94
N ALA A 124 8.09 -6.34 -12.43
CA ALA A 124 7.71 -6.70 -11.06
C ALA A 124 8.34 -5.76 -10.01
N TYR A 125 9.58 -5.31 -10.22
CA TYR A 125 10.26 -4.33 -9.34
C TYR A 125 9.58 -2.97 -9.37
N GLY A 126 9.20 -2.47 -10.55
CA GLY A 126 8.51 -1.19 -10.70
C GLY A 126 7.09 -1.17 -10.13
N TYR A 127 6.53 -2.34 -9.79
CA TYR A 127 5.24 -2.49 -9.13
C TYR A 127 5.35 -2.75 -7.62
N ALA A 128 6.56 -2.96 -7.08
CA ALA A 128 6.74 -3.19 -5.66
C ALA A 128 6.66 -1.88 -4.85
N ASP A 129 6.12 -2.00 -3.65
CA ASP A 129 6.19 -0.98 -2.61
C ASP A 129 7.59 -1.05 -1.99
N ASP A 130 8.53 -0.31 -2.60
CA ASP A 130 9.93 -0.25 -2.15
C ASP A 130 10.02 0.13 -0.66
N TYR A 131 10.84 -0.59 0.11
CA TYR A 131 11.05 -0.35 1.55
C TYR A 131 9.93 -0.80 2.48
N ALA A 132 8.82 -1.34 1.96
CA ALA A 132 7.73 -1.83 2.80
C ALA A 132 8.17 -3.01 3.72
N ALA A 133 8.98 -3.94 3.22
CA ALA A 133 9.48 -5.07 4.02
C ALA A 133 10.29 -4.60 5.23
N GLU A 134 11.18 -3.63 5.04
CA GLU A 134 12.04 -3.05 6.07
C GLU A 134 11.26 -2.19 7.04
N LEU A 135 10.20 -1.53 6.58
CA LEU A 135 9.40 -0.66 7.40
C LEU A 135 8.41 -1.43 8.27
N TYR A 136 7.76 -2.46 7.73
CA TYR A 136 6.64 -3.14 8.40
C TYR A 136 6.95 -4.55 8.89
N GLY A 137 7.96 -5.22 8.34
CA GLY A 137 8.23 -6.64 8.60
C GLY A 137 8.49 -6.99 10.06
N HIS A 138 9.12 -6.08 10.80
CA HIS A 138 9.48 -6.26 12.21
C HIS A 138 8.31 -6.06 13.18
N LEU A 139 7.14 -5.61 12.72
CA LEU A 139 6.05 -5.26 13.65
C LEU A 139 5.46 -6.48 14.38
N HIS A 140 5.78 -7.69 13.94
CA HIS A 140 5.45 -8.90 14.69
C HIS A 140 6.27 -9.07 15.98
N ASP A 141 7.50 -8.53 16.02
CA ASP A 141 8.37 -8.56 17.20
C ASP A 141 7.86 -7.69 18.35
N ILE A 142 6.87 -6.83 18.08
CA ILE A 142 6.25 -5.92 19.07
C ILE A 142 4.77 -6.25 19.32
N GLY A 143 4.29 -7.41 18.86
CA GLY A 143 2.97 -7.91 19.21
C GLY A 143 1.89 -7.80 18.13
N ALA A 144 2.14 -7.18 16.97
CA ALA A 144 1.21 -7.20 15.85
C ALA A 144 1.23 -8.55 15.10
N THR A 145 0.16 -8.89 14.38
CA THR A 145 0.23 -9.94 13.35
C THR A 145 0.55 -9.30 12.01
N VAL A 146 1.54 -9.81 11.27
CA VAL A 146 1.89 -9.29 9.94
C VAL A 146 1.53 -10.31 8.87
N ILE A 147 0.69 -9.90 7.92
CA ILE A 147 0.30 -10.66 6.73
C ILE A 147 0.89 -9.97 5.50
N ALA A 148 1.73 -10.67 4.76
CA ALA A 148 2.42 -10.12 3.61
C ALA A 148 2.49 -11.13 2.46
N THR A 149 2.74 -10.66 1.24
CA THR A 149 2.93 -11.55 0.08
C THR A 149 4.24 -11.28 -0.65
N GLN A 150 4.98 -12.34 -0.94
CA GLN A 150 6.18 -12.30 -1.79
C GLN A 150 5.82 -12.18 -3.28
N LEU A 151 4.58 -12.46 -3.66
CA LEU A 151 4.09 -12.34 -5.04
C LEU A 151 3.97 -10.87 -5.44
N SER A 152 4.47 -10.52 -6.62
CA SER A 152 4.29 -9.19 -7.18
C SER A 152 2.84 -8.94 -7.55
N ARG A 153 2.34 -7.74 -7.19
CA ARG A 153 1.03 -7.22 -7.62
C ARG A 153 0.88 -7.08 -9.15
N LEU A 154 1.98 -7.22 -9.90
CA LEU A 154 1.93 -7.33 -11.35
C LEU A 154 1.10 -8.55 -11.79
N PHE A 155 1.23 -9.67 -11.07
CA PHE A 155 0.57 -10.93 -11.41
C PHE A 155 -0.79 -11.06 -10.74
N VAL A 156 -0.85 -10.78 -9.43
CA VAL A 156 -2.08 -10.73 -8.64
C VAL A 156 -2.02 -9.58 -7.64
N ASP A 157 -2.86 -8.56 -7.84
CA ASP A 157 -2.99 -7.43 -6.93
C ASP A 157 -4.07 -7.71 -5.87
N VAL A 158 -3.65 -8.17 -4.69
CA VAL A 158 -4.56 -8.49 -3.58
C VAL A 158 -5.24 -7.25 -2.98
N ASN A 159 -4.83 -6.02 -3.33
CA ASN A 159 -5.50 -4.80 -2.89
C ASN A 159 -6.46 -4.21 -3.95
N ARG A 160 -7.02 -5.09 -4.78
CA ARG A 160 -8.09 -4.84 -5.74
C ARG A 160 -9.26 -5.80 -5.54
N PRO A 161 -10.49 -5.43 -5.93
CA PRO A 161 -11.60 -6.38 -5.95
C PRO A 161 -11.20 -7.61 -6.79
N ARG A 162 -11.59 -8.81 -6.33
CA ARG A 162 -11.16 -10.08 -6.92
C ARG A 162 -11.46 -10.16 -8.42
N ASP A 163 -12.60 -9.60 -8.83
CA ASP A 163 -13.16 -9.57 -10.17
C ASP A 163 -12.90 -8.24 -10.91
N ASP A 164 -11.93 -7.43 -10.47
CA ASP A 164 -11.59 -6.13 -11.10
C ASP A 164 -10.82 -6.33 -12.43
N PHE A 165 -11.49 -6.88 -13.42
CA PHE A 165 -11.03 -7.04 -14.79
C PHE A 165 -12.21 -7.29 -15.72
N SER A 166 -12.04 -7.04 -17.03
CA SER A 166 -12.99 -7.48 -18.05
C SER A 166 -12.47 -8.73 -18.76
N VAL A 167 -13.38 -9.45 -19.41
CA VAL A 167 -13.05 -10.55 -20.31
C VAL A 167 -13.62 -10.25 -21.69
N GLU A 168 -12.75 -10.17 -22.69
CA GLU A 168 -13.10 -9.91 -24.08
C GLU A 168 -12.53 -11.05 -24.94
N ASP A 169 -13.38 -11.72 -25.72
CA ASP A 169 -13.00 -12.90 -26.53
C ASP A 169 -12.23 -13.99 -25.77
N GLY A 170 -12.59 -14.20 -24.49
CA GLY A 170 -11.97 -15.19 -23.60
C GLY A 170 -10.68 -14.72 -22.91
N VAL A 171 -10.20 -13.52 -23.24
CA VAL A 171 -8.95 -12.94 -22.73
C VAL A 171 -9.22 -11.91 -21.65
N VAL A 172 -8.40 -11.90 -20.60
CA VAL A 172 -8.50 -10.89 -19.52
C VAL A 172 -7.91 -9.55 -19.95
N TYR A 173 -8.64 -8.48 -19.65
CA TYR A 173 -8.19 -7.10 -19.81
C TYR A 173 -8.26 -6.34 -18.48
N SER A 174 -7.12 -5.81 -18.03
CA SER A 174 -7.08 -4.89 -16.89
C SER A 174 -5.82 -4.03 -16.87
N LYS A 175 -6.00 -2.73 -16.63
CA LYS A 175 -4.90 -1.76 -16.40
C LYS A 175 -4.52 -1.62 -14.94
N THR A 176 -5.43 -1.90 -14.01
CA THR A 176 -5.26 -1.53 -12.59
C THR A 176 -5.82 -2.51 -11.59
N GLY A 177 -6.54 -3.54 -12.03
CA GLY A 177 -7.24 -4.45 -11.13
C GLY A 177 -6.45 -5.70 -10.78
N ALA A 178 -7.16 -6.73 -10.31
CA ALA A 178 -6.56 -7.87 -9.60
C ALA A 178 -5.64 -8.71 -10.48
N VAL A 179 -5.96 -8.92 -11.76
CA VAL A 179 -5.08 -9.60 -12.73
C VAL A 179 -4.74 -8.62 -13.84
N ARG A 180 -3.53 -8.05 -13.79
CA ARG A 180 -3.11 -6.98 -14.69
C ARG A 180 -2.58 -7.55 -16.00
N THR A 181 -3.10 -7.07 -17.12
CA THR A 181 -2.63 -7.44 -18.47
C THR A 181 -2.03 -6.26 -19.22
N HIS A 182 -2.34 -5.03 -18.79
CA HIS A 182 -1.86 -3.79 -19.38
C HIS A 182 -1.29 -2.82 -18.33
N SER A 183 -0.36 -1.98 -18.76
CA SER A 183 0.10 -0.82 -17.99
C SER A 183 -1.01 0.22 -17.88
N ARG A 184 -0.84 1.21 -17.00
CA ARG A 184 -1.78 2.35 -16.92
C ARG A 184 -1.85 3.18 -18.20
N ARG A 185 -0.83 3.09 -19.06
CA ARG A 185 -0.79 3.73 -20.38
C ARG A 185 -1.31 2.83 -21.50
N ASP A 186 -2.00 1.75 -21.13
CA ASP A 186 -2.58 0.80 -22.07
C ASP A 186 -1.55 0.02 -22.91
N THR A 187 -0.37 -0.17 -22.36
CA THR A 187 0.68 -0.98 -23.00
C THR A 187 0.56 -2.42 -22.52
N PRO A 188 0.46 -3.43 -23.41
CA PRO A 188 0.45 -4.83 -23.00
C PRO A 188 1.66 -5.19 -22.13
N ILE A 189 1.43 -6.04 -21.12
CA ILE A 189 2.49 -6.57 -20.24
C ILE A 189 3.02 -7.89 -20.79
N PHE A 190 2.10 -8.77 -21.20
CA PHE A 190 2.41 -10.10 -21.74
C PHE A 190 2.26 -10.11 -23.26
N ALA A 191 3.07 -10.91 -23.94
CA ALA A 191 2.93 -11.13 -25.38
C ALA A 191 1.58 -11.81 -25.67
N GLU A 192 1.23 -12.78 -24.81
CA GLU A 192 -0.09 -13.40 -24.75
C GLU A 192 -0.69 -13.12 -23.36
N PRO A 193 -1.76 -12.31 -23.27
CA PRO A 193 -2.44 -12.07 -22.00
C PRO A 193 -3.10 -13.36 -21.46
N PRO A 194 -3.21 -13.51 -20.12
CA PRO A 194 -3.91 -14.63 -19.53
C PRO A 194 -5.38 -14.66 -19.99
N ASP A 195 -5.88 -15.86 -20.26
CA ASP A 195 -7.31 -16.10 -20.41
C ASP A 195 -8.01 -16.09 -19.05
N HIS A 196 -9.34 -16.17 -19.07
CA HIS A 196 -10.13 -16.18 -17.83
C HIS A 196 -9.78 -17.38 -16.92
N ALA A 197 -9.43 -18.53 -17.48
CA ALA A 197 -9.14 -19.73 -16.70
C ALA A 197 -7.82 -19.60 -15.92
N GLU A 198 -6.78 -19.07 -16.57
CA GLU A 198 -5.49 -18.74 -15.96
C GLU A 198 -5.64 -17.64 -14.91
N ALA A 199 -6.45 -16.61 -15.18
CA ALA A 199 -6.74 -15.56 -14.20
C ALA A 199 -7.41 -16.13 -12.94
N GLU A 200 -8.46 -16.94 -13.11
CA GLU A 200 -9.13 -17.62 -11.99
C GLU A 200 -8.20 -18.58 -11.24
N PHE A 201 -7.33 -19.30 -11.94
CA PHE A 201 -6.31 -20.14 -11.32
C PHE A 201 -5.40 -19.30 -10.41
N ARG A 202 -4.84 -18.20 -10.91
CA ARG A 202 -3.99 -17.29 -10.11
C ARG A 202 -4.72 -16.73 -8.90
N LEU A 203 -5.98 -16.31 -9.06
CA LEU A 203 -6.78 -15.77 -7.95
C LEU A 203 -7.01 -16.83 -6.87
N ARG A 204 -7.36 -18.06 -7.24
CA ARG A 204 -7.53 -19.16 -6.27
C ARG A 204 -6.24 -19.54 -5.55
N GLN A 205 -5.10 -19.43 -6.23
CA GLN A 205 -3.80 -19.77 -5.64
C GLN A 205 -3.24 -18.66 -4.75
N PHE A 206 -3.49 -17.38 -5.06
CA PHE A 206 -2.77 -16.27 -4.42
C PHE A 206 -3.67 -15.22 -3.78
N TYR A 207 -4.85 -14.94 -4.35
CA TYR A 207 -5.78 -13.95 -3.80
C TYR A 207 -6.59 -14.54 -2.66
N ASP A 208 -7.27 -15.65 -2.93
CA ASP A 208 -8.21 -16.27 -2.00
C ASP A 208 -7.51 -16.70 -0.69
N PRO A 209 -6.29 -17.28 -0.70
CA PRO A 209 -5.60 -17.63 0.55
C PRO A 209 -5.11 -16.41 1.33
N TYR A 210 -4.71 -15.31 0.66
CA TYR A 210 -4.35 -14.05 1.33
C TYR A 210 -5.54 -13.48 2.10
N TYR A 211 -6.72 -13.43 1.47
CA TYR A 211 -7.95 -12.99 2.11
C TYR A 211 -8.41 -13.92 3.23
N SER A 212 -8.26 -15.24 3.04
CA SER A 212 -8.57 -16.22 4.07
C SER A 212 -7.69 -16.06 5.31
N ALA A 213 -6.38 -15.85 5.11
CA ALA A 213 -5.43 -15.63 6.20
C ALA A 213 -5.70 -14.33 6.95
N LEU A 214 -5.96 -13.24 6.21
CA LEU A 214 -6.29 -11.95 6.80
C LEU A 214 -7.59 -12.04 7.61
N ASN A 215 -8.63 -12.67 7.05
CA ASN A 215 -9.89 -12.91 7.76
C ASN A 215 -9.67 -13.69 9.07
N ARG A 216 -8.94 -14.81 9.00
CA ARG A 216 -8.65 -15.66 10.16
C ARG A 216 -7.91 -14.90 11.26
N CYS A 217 -6.89 -14.13 10.88
CA CYS A 217 -6.11 -13.35 11.85
C CYS A 217 -6.95 -12.25 12.50
N LEU A 218 -7.72 -11.49 11.72
CA LEU A 218 -8.61 -10.46 12.25
C LEU A 218 -9.65 -11.05 13.20
N GLN A 219 -10.25 -12.18 12.84
CA GLN A 219 -11.23 -12.87 13.69
C GLN A 219 -10.59 -13.32 15.01
N ALA A 220 -9.44 -13.98 14.96
CA ALA A 220 -8.74 -14.45 16.16
C ALA A 220 -8.38 -13.29 17.12
N ARG A 221 -7.95 -12.15 16.56
CA ARG A 221 -7.64 -10.95 17.35
C ARG A 221 -8.91 -10.33 17.95
N ALA A 222 -9.96 -10.17 17.15
CA ALA A 222 -11.23 -9.63 17.63
C ALA A 222 -11.86 -10.52 18.73
N ASP A 223 -11.74 -11.84 18.62
CA ASP A 223 -12.25 -12.78 19.64
C ASP A 223 -11.46 -12.72 20.94
N THR A 224 -10.16 -12.43 20.88
CA THR A 224 -9.31 -12.30 22.07
C THR A 224 -9.47 -10.95 22.75
N PHE A 225 -9.57 -9.87 21.98
CA PHE A 225 -9.47 -8.49 22.52
C PHE A 225 -10.76 -7.69 22.45
N GLY A 226 -11.83 -8.23 21.85
CA GLY A 226 -13.11 -7.55 21.67
C GLY A 226 -13.14 -6.54 20.51
N HIS A 227 -11.99 -6.02 20.09
CA HIS A 227 -11.83 -5.14 18.92
C HIS A 227 -10.46 -5.35 18.27
N VAL A 228 -10.31 -5.06 16.97
CA VAL A 228 -9.04 -5.17 16.24
C VAL A 228 -8.86 -4.02 15.25
N VAL A 229 -7.62 -3.54 15.11
CA VAL A 229 -7.23 -2.56 14.09
C VAL A 229 -6.48 -3.27 12.96
N LEU A 230 -6.91 -3.01 11.72
CA LEU A 230 -6.22 -3.39 10.50
C LEU A 230 -5.46 -2.21 9.91
N LEU A 231 -4.15 -2.36 9.74
CA LEU A 231 -3.31 -1.40 9.02
C LEU A 231 -2.95 -1.98 7.65
N ASP A 232 -3.48 -1.40 6.58
CA ASP A 232 -3.11 -1.76 5.20
C ASP A 232 -1.94 -0.87 4.75
N ALA A 233 -0.74 -1.42 4.84
CA ALA A 233 0.51 -0.68 4.91
C ALA A 233 1.28 -0.67 3.58
N HIS A 234 1.60 0.53 3.10
CA HIS A 234 2.16 0.77 1.78
C HIS A 234 3.29 1.82 1.80
N THR A 235 4.23 1.65 0.88
CA THR A 235 5.18 2.70 0.50
C THR A 235 4.90 3.13 -0.94
N ALA A 236 4.19 4.24 -1.10
CA ALA A 236 3.76 4.68 -2.41
C ALA A 236 4.86 5.42 -3.19
N ASN A 237 4.75 5.28 -4.51
CA ASN A 237 5.65 5.92 -5.45
C ASN A 237 5.66 7.45 -5.28
N ALA A 238 6.85 8.01 -5.05
CA ALA A 238 7.07 9.42 -4.76
C ALA A 238 6.48 10.36 -5.82
N ARG A 239 6.55 9.99 -7.10
CA ARG A 239 6.00 10.81 -8.20
C ARG A 239 4.50 10.99 -8.07
N ARG A 240 3.80 9.95 -7.64
CA ARG A 240 2.34 9.96 -7.52
C ARG A 240 1.86 10.60 -6.23
N MET A 241 2.66 10.53 -5.16
CA MET A 241 2.37 11.22 -3.91
C MET A 241 2.74 12.71 -3.96
N GLY A 242 3.63 13.11 -4.87
CA GLY A 242 4.10 14.49 -4.94
C GLY A 242 4.78 14.87 -3.62
N ASN A 243 4.31 15.96 -3.00
CA ASN A 243 4.86 16.47 -1.74
C ASN A 243 4.22 15.85 -0.49
N HIS A 244 3.21 14.98 -0.63
CA HIS A 244 2.60 14.29 0.51
C HIS A 244 3.61 13.33 1.14
N GLN A 245 3.75 13.36 2.45
CA GLN A 245 4.66 12.49 3.19
C GLN A 245 3.95 11.21 3.65
N VAL A 246 2.80 11.38 4.32
CA VAL A 246 1.95 10.31 4.81
C VAL A 246 0.51 10.57 4.39
N ILE A 247 -0.16 9.58 3.80
CA ILE A 247 -1.60 9.65 3.51
C ILE A 247 -2.31 8.51 4.23
N LEU A 248 -3.35 8.85 4.99
CA LEU A 248 -4.28 7.92 5.60
C LEU A 248 -5.52 7.76 4.71
N GLY A 249 -5.88 6.53 4.37
CA GLY A 249 -7.03 6.20 3.53
C GLY A 249 -8.09 5.44 4.31
N THR A 250 -9.32 5.98 4.36
CA THR A 250 -10.43 5.42 5.16
C THR A 250 -11.72 5.19 4.40
N SER A 251 -11.65 5.16 3.06
CA SER A 251 -12.81 5.09 2.16
C SER A 251 -13.84 6.19 2.45
N ARG A 252 -13.35 7.40 2.75
CA ARG A 252 -14.15 8.56 3.20
C ARG A 252 -14.84 8.33 4.55
N GLY A 253 -14.10 7.78 5.52
CA GLY A 253 -14.59 7.52 6.89
C GLY A 253 -15.45 6.27 7.02
N ARG A 254 -15.47 5.39 6.00
CA ARG A 254 -16.29 4.17 6.00
C ARG A 254 -15.59 2.96 6.60
N THR A 255 -14.27 2.98 6.69
CA THR A 255 -13.48 1.82 7.16
C THR A 255 -12.93 2.01 8.57
N ALA A 256 -12.87 3.24 9.05
CA ALA A 256 -12.37 3.60 10.38
C ALA A 256 -13.06 4.87 10.90
N SER A 257 -13.23 4.95 12.21
CA SER A 257 -13.72 6.12 12.92
C SER A 257 -12.72 7.28 12.90
N PRO A 258 -13.17 8.52 13.11
CA PRO A 258 -12.28 9.67 13.29
C PRO A 258 -11.31 9.50 14.47
N GLU A 259 -11.73 8.84 15.55
CA GLU A 259 -10.89 8.63 16.75
C GLU A 259 -9.64 7.80 16.42
N LEU A 260 -9.79 6.69 15.68
CA LEU A 260 -8.64 5.90 15.22
C LEU A 260 -7.73 6.69 14.28
N VAL A 261 -8.32 7.49 13.37
CA VAL A 261 -7.56 8.32 12.44
C VAL A 261 -6.73 9.38 13.17
N ASP A 262 -7.30 9.99 14.21
CA ASP A 262 -6.61 10.98 15.04
C ASP A 262 -5.46 10.34 15.82
N VAL A 263 -5.66 9.13 16.37
CA VAL A 263 -4.59 8.36 17.05
C VAL A 263 -3.43 8.11 16.09
N ILE A 264 -3.70 7.54 14.92
CA ILE A 264 -2.67 7.22 13.92
C ILE A 264 -1.99 8.50 13.41
N GLY A 265 -2.77 9.53 13.09
CA GLY A 265 -2.27 10.80 12.59
C GLY A 265 -1.37 11.51 13.60
N ALA A 266 -1.77 11.53 14.88
CA ALA A 266 -0.98 12.13 15.95
C ALA A 266 0.38 11.46 16.09
N THR A 267 0.46 10.12 16.01
CA THR A 267 1.75 9.41 16.08
C THR A 267 2.70 9.83 14.96
N PHE A 268 2.22 9.94 13.72
CA PHE A 268 3.06 10.44 12.62
C PHE A 268 3.52 11.89 12.82
N ILE A 269 2.62 12.76 13.27
CA ILE A 269 2.92 14.17 13.53
C ILE A 269 3.97 14.32 14.64
N GLN A 270 3.87 13.52 15.71
CA GLN A 270 4.85 13.51 16.80
C GLN A 270 6.26 13.12 16.32
N HIS A 271 6.35 12.24 15.31
CA HIS A 271 7.59 11.87 14.66
C HIS A 271 8.03 12.84 13.55
N GLY A 272 7.32 13.97 13.39
CA GLY A 272 7.68 15.05 12.48
C GLY A 272 7.28 14.84 11.02
N PHE A 273 6.25 14.03 10.76
CA PHE A 273 5.72 13.80 9.42
C PHE A 273 4.42 14.57 9.17
N ASP A 274 4.28 15.10 7.95
CA ASP A 274 3.05 15.71 7.47
C ASP A 274 2.04 14.63 7.07
N VAL A 275 0.85 14.67 7.66
CA VAL A 275 -0.22 13.69 7.42
C VAL A 275 -1.37 14.33 6.64
N GLN A 276 -1.86 13.62 5.63
CA GLN A 276 -3.06 13.96 4.89
C GLN A 276 -4.06 12.81 4.92
N LEU A 277 -5.34 13.14 4.75
CA LEU A 277 -6.44 12.18 4.82
C LEU A 277 -7.16 12.11 3.48
N ASN A 278 -7.35 10.89 2.97
CA ASN A 278 -8.17 10.58 1.79
C ASN A 278 -7.84 11.40 0.53
N VAL A 279 -6.55 11.68 0.29
CA VAL A 279 -6.08 12.31 -0.96
C VAL A 279 -6.57 11.49 -2.18
N PRO A 280 -7.03 12.11 -3.27
CA PRO A 280 -7.51 11.39 -4.45
C PRO A 280 -6.52 10.33 -4.95
N GLY A 281 -7.00 9.09 -5.10
CA GLY A 281 -6.19 7.93 -5.47
C GLY A 281 -5.57 7.15 -4.29
N TYR A 282 -5.64 7.69 -3.08
CA TYR A 282 -5.12 7.12 -1.81
C TYR A 282 -6.19 7.16 -0.70
N GLY A 283 -7.45 7.02 -1.08
CA GLY A 283 -8.59 7.10 -0.17
C GLY A 283 -8.95 5.80 0.53
N GLY A 284 -8.10 4.78 0.57
CA GLY A 284 -8.44 3.43 1.03
C GLY A 284 -8.98 2.54 -0.10
N ALA A 285 -8.28 1.44 -0.35
CA ALA A 285 -8.49 0.47 -1.42
C ALA A 285 -9.23 -0.78 -0.92
N ASN A 286 -9.06 -1.91 -1.58
CA ASN A 286 -9.97 -3.05 -1.43
C ASN A 286 -9.86 -3.73 -0.07
N ILE A 287 -8.66 -3.89 0.48
CA ILE A 287 -8.44 -4.57 1.75
C ILE A 287 -9.17 -3.84 2.88
N VAL A 288 -8.92 -2.54 3.07
CA VAL A 288 -9.60 -1.77 4.11
C VAL A 288 -11.11 -1.69 3.90
N ARG A 289 -11.57 -1.67 2.64
CA ARG A 289 -13.00 -1.68 2.31
C ARG A 289 -13.69 -3.00 2.62
N SER A 290 -12.96 -4.11 2.54
CA SER A 290 -13.50 -5.45 2.78
C SER A 290 -13.55 -5.80 4.27
N PHE A 291 -12.67 -5.20 5.07
CA PHE A 291 -12.48 -5.59 6.47
C PHE A 291 -12.78 -4.51 7.50
N GLY A 292 -12.96 -3.23 7.10
CA GLY A 292 -13.19 -2.13 8.04
C GLY A 292 -14.60 -2.03 8.63
N ALA A 293 -14.84 -0.95 9.38
CA ALA A 293 -15.96 -0.78 10.32
C ALA A 293 -17.36 -1.05 9.76
N HIS A 294 -17.64 -0.67 8.51
CA HIS A 294 -18.95 -0.92 7.91
C HIS A 294 -19.14 -2.33 7.35
N GLN A 295 -18.09 -3.14 7.33
CA GLN A 295 -18.17 -4.55 6.97
C GLN A 295 -18.09 -5.46 8.20
N ARG A 296 -17.52 -4.97 9.29
CA ARG A 296 -17.25 -5.75 10.51
C ARG A 296 -17.38 -4.90 11.75
N ASP A 297 -18.22 -5.34 12.68
CA ASP A 297 -18.54 -4.58 13.90
C ASP A 297 -17.32 -4.36 14.82
N ARG A 298 -16.37 -5.31 14.84
CA ARG A 298 -15.20 -5.32 15.73
C ARG A 298 -13.88 -5.01 15.01
N THR A 299 -13.93 -4.48 13.79
CA THR A 299 -12.71 -4.20 13.01
C THR A 299 -12.75 -2.83 12.38
N GLU A 300 -11.72 -2.03 12.63
CA GLU A 300 -11.48 -0.79 11.91
C GLU A 300 -10.22 -0.90 11.07
N ALA A 301 -10.24 -0.34 9.87
CA ALA A 301 -9.18 -0.50 8.88
C ALA A 301 -8.76 0.84 8.29
N VAL A 302 -7.45 1.11 8.32
CA VAL A 302 -6.83 2.32 7.77
C VAL A 302 -5.73 1.91 6.81
N GLN A 303 -5.75 2.51 5.61
CA GLN A 303 -4.66 2.39 4.65
C GLN A 303 -3.62 3.45 4.97
N ILE A 304 -2.35 3.06 5.07
CA ILE A 304 -1.23 3.95 5.33
C ILE A 304 -0.34 3.96 4.10
N GLU A 305 -0.15 5.14 3.51
CA GLU A 305 0.72 5.36 2.36
C GLU A 305 1.89 6.25 2.78
N ILE A 306 3.10 5.69 2.82
CA ILE A 306 4.33 6.43 3.08
C ILE A 306 5.02 6.76 1.76
N ASN A 307 5.41 8.01 1.58
CA ASN A 307 6.14 8.41 0.38
C ASN A 307 7.53 7.77 0.36
N ALA A 308 7.75 6.83 -0.57
CA ALA A 308 9.03 6.12 -0.73
C ALA A 308 10.21 7.08 -0.99
N GLY A 309 9.95 8.30 -1.48
CA GLY A 309 10.96 9.34 -1.65
C GLY A 309 11.61 9.80 -0.35
N LEU A 310 10.94 9.62 0.80
CA LEU A 310 11.49 9.87 2.14
C LEU A 310 12.55 8.84 2.54
N LEU A 311 12.48 7.64 1.99
CA LEU A 311 13.29 6.50 2.38
C LEU A 311 14.56 6.36 1.55
N GLN A 312 14.94 7.36 0.77
CA GLN A 312 16.07 7.30 -0.15
C GLN A 312 16.70 8.68 -0.36
N THR A 313 17.98 8.73 -0.74
CA THR A 313 18.74 9.99 -0.85
C THR A 313 19.05 10.41 -2.30
N LEU A 314 18.66 9.59 -3.28
CA LEU A 314 18.81 9.94 -4.68
C LEU A 314 17.85 11.09 -5.03
N ASP A 315 18.24 11.88 -6.02
CA ASP A 315 17.27 12.73 -6.69
C ASP A 315 16.21 11.87 -7.40
N HIS A 316 15.10 12.51 -7.75
CA HIS A 316 13.92 11.82 -8.28
C HIS A 316 14.22 11.02 -9.56
N ASP A 317 15.01 11.59 -10.46
CA ASP A 317 15.31 10.98 -11.76
C ASP A 317 16.26 9.78 -11.60
N ALA A 318 17.25 9.89 -10.72
CA ALA A 318 18.13 8.78 -10.37
C ALA A 318 17.37 7.64 -9.68
N PHE A 319 16.44 7.96 -8.77
CA PHE A 319 15.58 6.94 -8.14
C PHE A 319 14.73 6.20 -9.17
N ILE A 320 14.05 6.92 -10.07
CA ILE A 320 13.27 6.31 -11.15
C ILE A 320 14.15 5.42 -12.02
N LYS A 321 15.35 5.87 -12.38
CA LYS A 321 16.27 5.07 -13.18
C LYS A 321 16.62 3.76 -12.48
N THR A 322 16.89 3.79 -11.17
CA THR A 322 17.16 2.56 -10.41
C THR A 322 15.98 1.60 -10.47
N GLN A 323 14.74 2.07 -10.30
CA GLN A 323 13.55 1.23 -10.44
C GLN A 323 13.41 0.60 -11.83
N ILE A 324 13.70 1.36 -12.90
CA ILE A 324 13.68 0.87 -14.29
C ILE A 324 14.76 -0.20 -14.52
N ASP A 325 15.96 0.03 -13.99
CA ASP A 325 17.10 -0.87 -14.11
C ASP A 325 16.98 -2.11 -13.20
N GLY A 326 15.88 -2.24 -12.44
CA GLY A 326 15.68 -3.30 -11.45
C GLY A 326 16.63 -3.20 -10.26
N ILE A 327 17.23 -2.03 -10.05
CA ILE A 327 18.15 -1.74 -8.96
C ILE A 327 17.34 -1.07 -7.85
N ARG A 328 17.46 -1.59 -6.63
CA ARG A 328 16.87 -0.96 -5.47
C ARG A 328 17.92 -0.15 -4.72
N PRO A 329 17.77 1.18 -4.58
CA PRO A 329 18.77 1.96 -3.88
C PRO A 329 18.75 1.67 -2.38
N ALA A 330 19.91 1.80 -1.74
CA ALA A 330 20.00 1.68 -0.29
C ALA A 330 19.10 2.72 0.38
N PRO A 331 18.36 2.34 1.45
CA PRO A 331 17.49 3.27 2.12
C PRO A 331 18.27 4.39 2.83
N ASP A 332 17.64 5.55 2.97
CA ASP A 332 18.08 6.57 3.92
C ASP A 332 17.88 6.05 5.35
N MET A 333 18.97 5.60 5.96
CA MET A 333 18.91 4.93 7.27
C MET A 333 18.37 5.83 8.37
N ALA A 334 18.59 7.14 8.30
CA ALA A 334 18.09 8.08 9.31
C ALA A 334 16.55 8.15 9.27
N THR A 335 15.98 8.35 8.07
CA THR A 335 14.52 8.41 7.91
C THR A 335 13.87 7.04 8.11
N LEU A 336 14.49 5.96 7.65
CA LEU A 336 14.02 4.59 7.92
C LEU A 336 13.96 4.31 9.42
N THR A 337 14.99 4.67 10.18
CA THR A 337 15.02 4.46 11.64
C THR A 337 13.89 5.24 12.33
N ARG A 338 13.68 6.51 11.93
CA ARG A 338 12.60 7.33 12.48
C ARG A 338 11.22 6.77 12.14
N LEU A 339 11.00 6.34 10.89
CA LEU A 339 9.74 5.72 10.48
C LEU A 339 9.49 4.39 11.18
N ARG A 340 10.53 3.57 11.42
CA ARG A 340 10.39 2.32 12.20
C ARG A 340 9.96 2.61 13.64
N ALA A 341 10.62 3.53 14.33
CA ALA A 341 10.22 3.95 15.67
C ALA A 341 8.77 4.50 15.69
N CYS A 342 8.39 5.25 14.66
CA CYS A 342 7.01 5.71 14.47
C CYS A 342 6.04 4.54 14.32
N MET A 343 6.39 3.49 13.56
CA MET A 343 5.52 2.32 13.37
C MET A 343 5.39 1.50 14.65
N GLU A 344 6.46 1.38 15.43
CA GLU A 344 6.44 0.71 16.73
C GLU A 344 5.48 1.42 17.70
N GLU A 345 5.59 2.75 17.81
CA GLU A 345 4.68 3.55 18.65
C GLU A 345 3.24 3.52 18.12
N LEU A 346 3.05 3.50 16.81
CA LEU A 346 1.74 3.44 16.17
C LEU A 346 1.01 2.13 16.50
N VAL A 347 1.72 1.00 16.50
CA VAL A 347 1.14 -0.30 16.91
C VAL A 347 0.69 -0.27 18.37
N VAL A 348 1.50 0.30 19.26
CA VAL A 348 1.14 0.45 20.69
C VAL A 348 -0.05 1.40 20.87
N ALA A 349 -0.09 2.50 20.12
CA ALA A 349 -1.21 3.44 20.15
C ALA A 349 -2.52 2.79 19.66
N CYS A 350 -2.44 1.96 18.62
CA CYS A 350 -3.57 1.19 18.11
C CYS A 350 -4.06 0.12 19.10
N ASP A 351 -3.15 -0.51 19.87
CA ASP A 351 -3.52 -1.42 20.97
C ASP A 351 -4.34 -0.68 22.05
N GLY A 352 -3.82 0.44 22.53
CA GLY A 352 -4.51 1.27 23.53
C GLY A 352 -5.89 1.72 23.06
N TYR A 353 -5.98 2.15 21.79
CA TYR A 353 -7.25 2.48 21.15
C TYR A 353 -8.23 1.30 21.13
N ALA A 354 -7.82 0.15 20.59
CA ALA A 354 -8.69 -1.01 20.42
C ALA A 354 -9.21 -1.53 21.76
N ARG A 355 -8.37 -1.59 22.80
CA ARG A 355 -8.81 -1.94 24.15
C ARG A 355 -9.81 -0.95 24.71
N SER A 356 -9.63 0.34 24.44
CA SER A 356 -10.58 1.38 24.86
C SER A 356 -11.96 1.20 24.21
N ILE A 357 -12.02 0.77 22.94
CA ILE A 357 -13.26 0.48 22.23
C ILE A 357 -13.93 -0.77 22.79
N ALA A 358 -13.17 -1.84 23.02
CA ALA A 358 -13.68 -3.09 23.59
C ALA A 358 -14.31 -2.86 24.96
N ASN A 359 -13.66 -2.08 25.83
CA ASN A 359 -14.18 -1.74 27.16
C ASN A 359 -15.44 -0.86 27.14
N ARG A 360 -15.72 -0.16 26.03
CA ARG A 360 -16.96 0.63 25.86
C ARG A 360 -18.12 -0.21 25.31
N SER A 361 -17.83 -1.36 24.74
CA SER A 361 -18.78 -2.19 23.98
C SER A 361 -19.24 -3.44 24.75
N GLY A 362 -18.49 -3.86 25.76
CA GLY A 362 -18.91 -4.86 26.77
C GLY A 362 -19.52 -4.19 27.98
#